data_AF-A0A7X0XUU3-F1
#
_entry.id   AF-A0A7X0XUU3-F1
#
_cell.length_a   1.000
_cell.length_b   1.000
_cell.length_c   1.000
_cell.angle_alpha   90.00
_cell.angle_beta   90.00
_cell.angle_gamma   90.00
#
_symmetry.space_group_name_H-M   'P 1'
#
loop_
_entity.id
_entity.type
_entity.pdbx_description
1 polymer ?
#
loop_
_entity_poly.entity_id
_entity_poly.type
_entity_poly.pdbx_seq_one_letter_code
_entity_poly.pdbx_strand_id
1 'polypeptide(L)'
;GTTTVINNPDVYLHELDGTTIKPSSIKLTDQDGKDVDFSVHQETASNGDKVYVLKTTNTTVGEFVGYPTKEKYLNLSYDTVFDVTLDKTFSMDAQNVIAWGGSDVASAVSYNSFNDTGLDVNQNGIDDEKLLSVQTSLLNVSKQDTVVVQTFLSLAGEGAKDAYVEGEDSTVSYFTPGTDADYTVQVTNTASSAANTFELY
;
A
#
# COMPACT_ATOMS: atom_id res chain seq x y z
N GLY A 1 -3.73 11.03 -40.32
CA GLY A 1 -2.91 10.31 -39.34
C GLY A 1 -3.86 9.69 -38.34
N THR A 2 -3.67 8.43 -37.98
CA THR A 2 -4.40 7.79 -36.89
C THR A 2 -4.07 8.52 -35.60
N THR A 3 -5.02 9.28 -35.07
CA THR A 3 -4.93 9.96 -33.78
C THR A 3 -4.96 8.90 -32.68
N THR A 4 -3.84 8.65 -32.02
CA THR A 4 -3.75 7.84 -30.79
C THR A 4 -4.19 8.71 -29.60
N VAL A 5 -5.46 9.09 -29.59
CA VAL A 5 -6.03 9.99 -28.57
C VAL A 5 -7.16 9.29 -27.83
N ILE A 6 -7.20 9.47 -26.52
CA ILE A 6 -8.28 9.02 -25.67
C ILE A 6 -9.03 10.26 -25.19
N ASN A 7 -10.34 10.30 -25.49
CA ASN A 7 -11.21 11.36 -25.06
C ASN A 7 -11.95 10.92 -23.80
N ASN A 8 -11.95 11.81 -22.80
CA ASN A 8 -12.54 11.58 -21.48
C ASN A 8 -12.09 10.25 -20.89
N PRO A 9 -10.77 10.00 -20.75
CA PRO A 9 -10.30 8.76 -20.15
C PRO A 9 -10.87 8.61 -18.74
N ASP A 10 -11.36 7.43 -18.43
CA ASP A 10 -11.60 7.02 -17.05
C ASP A 10 -10.27 6.61 -16.40
N VAL A 11 -10.13 6.89 -15.11
CA VAL A 11 -9.01 6.42 -14.28
C VAL A 11 -9.57 5.56 -13.16
N TYR A 12 -9.05 4.35 -13.02
CA TYR A 12 -9.44 3.37 -12.01
C TYR A 12 -8.34 3.26 -10.97
N LEU A 13 -8.68 3.53 -9.71
CA LEU A 13 -7.77 3.38 -8.57
C LEU A 13 -8.24 2.21 -7.72
N HIS A 14 -7.48 1.13 -7.77
CA HIS A 14 -7.74 -0.10 -7.03
C HIS A 14 -7.18 0.00 -5.61
N GLU A 15 -8.05 -0.20 -4.62
CA GLU A 15 -7.65 -0.28 -3.21
C GLU A 15 -7.12 -1.69 -2.92
N LEU A 16 -5.80 -1.81 -2.68
CA LEU A 16 -5.17 -3.06 -2.27
C LEU A 16 -5.45 -3.36 -0.79
N ASP A 17 -5.38 -4.64 -0.42
CA ASP A 17 -5.49 -5.06 0.98
C ASP A 17 -4.48 -4.33 1.88
N GLY A 18 -4.94 -3.88 3.05
CA GLY A 18 -4.15 -3.06 3.98
C GLY A 18 -3.87 -1.63 3.49
N THR A 19 -4.57 -1.15 2.45
CA THR A 19 -4.48 0.24 2.00
C THR A 19 -5.85 0.92 2.04
N THR A 20 -5.85 2.25 2.16
CA THR A 20 -7.07 3.05 2.02
C THR A 20 -6.77 4.32 1.25
N ILE A 21 -7.46 4.51 0.13
CA ILE A 21 -7.35 5.74 -0.66
C ILE A 21 -8.23 6.81 -0.01
N LYS A 22 -7.77 8.06 0.06
CA LYS A 22 -8.58 9.20 0.54
C LYS A 22 -9.19 9.93 -0.65
N PRO A 23 -10.49 9.73 -0.97
CA PRO A 23 -11.05 10.29 -2.21
C PRO A 23 -11.05 11.82 -2.26
N SER A 24 -11.16 12.47 -1.09
CA SER A 24 -11.12 13.93 -0.97
C SER A 24 -9.75 14.57 -1.27
N SER A 25 -8.69 13.76 -1.34
CA SER A 25 -7.33 14.23 -1.67
C SER A 25 -7.01 14.15 -3.17
N ILE A 26 -7.86 13.46 -3.94
CA ILE A 26 -7.63 13.20 -5.36
C ILE A 26 -7.61 14.53 -6.12
N LYS A 27 -6.57 14.73 -6.93
CA LYS A 27 -6.46 15.83 -7.89
C LYS A 27 -6.00 15.30 -9.23
N LEU A 28 -6.64 15.80 -10.29
CA LEU A 28 -6.23 15.61 -11.66
C LEU A 28 -5.89 16.97 -12.27
N THR A 29 -4.72 17.07 -12.88
CA THR A 29 -4.31 18.26 -13.64
C THR A 29 -3.81 17.88 -15.02
N ASP A 30 -3.86 18.81 -15.97
CA ASP A 30 -3.25 18.65 -17.28
C ASP A 30 -1.72 18.89 -17.23
N GLN A 31 -1.06 18.74 -18.38
CA GLN A 31 0.38 18.98 -18.52
C GLN A 31 0.83 20.40 -18.13
N ASP A 32 -0.08 21.38 -18.13
CA ASP A 32 0.19 22.77 -17.78
C ASP A 32 -0.13 23.06 -16.29
N GLY A 33 -0.50 22.03 -15.52
CA GLY A 33 -0.87 22.13 -14.10
C GLY A 33 -2.26 22.72 -13.86
N LYS A 34 -3.12 22.76 -14.87
CA LYS A 34 -4.51 23.23 -14.72
C LYS A 34 -5.39 22.09 -14.25
N ASP A 35 -6.30 22.39 -13.35
CA ASP A 35 -7.28 21.43 -12.84
C ASP A 35 -8.13 20.87 -13.99
N VAL A 36 -8.33 19.56 -13.96
CA VAL A 36 -9.21 18.82 -14.86
C VAL A 36 -10.49 18.48 -14.11
N ASP A 37 -11.64 18.68 -14.76
CA ASP A 37 -12.94 18.34 -14.17
C ASP A 37 -13.18 16.83 -14.23
N PHE A 38 -13.51 16.24 -13.08
CA PHE A 38 -13.88 14.83 -12.95
C PHE A 38 -14.94 14.60 -11.88
N SER A 39 -15.67 13.49 -11.98
CA SER A 39 -16.44 12.92 -10.87
C SER A 39 -15.75 11.69 -10.31
N VAL A 40 -15.94 11.41 -9.02
CA VAL A 40 -15.45 10.19 -8.37
C VAL A 40 -16.63 9.31 -8.00
N HIS A 41 -16.56 8.05 -8.42
CA HIS A 41 -17.49 7.00 -8.02
C HIS A 41 -16.72 5.89 -7.33
N GLN A 42 -17.33 5.29 -6.30
CA GLN A 42 -16.80 4.06 -5.73
C GLN A 42 -17.59 2.90 -6.33
N GLU A 43 -16.87 1.94 -6.87
CA GLU A 43 -17.39 0.72 -7.45
C GLU A 43 -16.75 -0.49 -6.76
N THR A 44 -17.28 -1.67 -7.07
CA THR A 44 -16.80 -2.94 -6.52
C THR A 44 -16.41 -3.83 -7.68
N ALA A 45 -15.13 -4.21 -7.72
CA ALA A 45 -14.61 -5.17 -8.68
C ALA A 45 -15.29 -6.54 -8.51
N SER A 46 -15.17 -7.40 -9.51
CA SER A 46 -15.79 -8.73 -9.54
C SER A 46 -15.36 -9.61 -8.35
N ASN A 47 -14.14 -9.42 -7.83
CA ASN A 47 -13.64 -10.13 -6.66
C ASN A 47 -14.08 -9.51 -5.31
N GLY A 48 -14.80 -8.39 -5.31
CA GLY A 48 -15.24 -7.66 -4.12
C GLY A 48 -14.35 -6.49 -3.71
N ASP A 49 -13.23 -6.25 -4.39
CA ASP A 49 -12.32 -5.15 -4.06
C ASP A 49 -12.95 -3.79 -4.39
N LYS A 50 -12.57 -2.77 -3.61
CA LYS A 50 -13.02 -1.40 -3.89
C LYS A 50 -12.19 -0.79 -5.01
N VAL A 51 -12.88 -0.14 -5.95
CA VAL A 51 -12.27 0.62 -7.03
C VAL A 51 -12.86 2.02 -7.02
N TYR A 52 -12.01 3.04 -7.05
CA TYR A 52 -12.43 4.42 -7.27
C TYR A 52 -12.32 4.76 -8.75
N VAL A 53 -13.43 5.12 -9.38
CA VAL A 53 -13.53 5.47 -10.80
C VAL A 53 -13.63 6.97 -10.94
N LEU A 54 -12.62 7.58 -11.56
CA LEU A 54 -12.55 9.00 -11.85
C LEU A 54 -13.00 9.19 -13.31
N LYS A 55 -14.17 9.77 -13.50
CA LYS A 55 -14.72 10.04 -14.84
C LYS A 55 -14.38 11.45 -15.26
N THR A 56 -13.44 11.59 -16.19
CA THR A 56 -13.03 12.91 -16.68
C THR A 56 -14.03 13.46 -17.68
N THR A 57 -14.09 14.79 -17.81
CA THR A 57 -14.94 15.46 -18.81
C THR A 57 -14.15 16.47 -19.62
N ASN A 58 -14.51 16.65 -20.88
CA ASN A 58 -13.85 17.56 -21.83
C ASN A 58 -12.31 17.44 -21.86
N THR A 59 -11.80 16.22 -21.68
CA THR A 59 -10.37 15.95 -21.52
C THR A 59 -9.87 15.07 -22.67
N THR A 60 -8.67 15.35 -23.17
CA THR A 60 -8.04 14.53 -24.22
C THR A 60 -6.58 14.27 -23.86
N VAL A 61 -6.20 13.00 -23.89
CA VAL A 61 -4.84 12.50 -23.62
C VAL A 61 -4.31 11.80 -24.87
N GLY A 62 -3.02 11.89 -25.13
CA GLY A 62 -2.36 11.20 -26.24
C GLY A 62 -1.11 11.92 -26.75
N GLU A 63 -0.31 11.22 -27.54
CA GLU A 63 0.94 11.75 -28.13
C GLU A 63 0.67 12.70 -29.32
N PHE A 64 -0.40 12.44 -30.08
CA PHE A 64 -0.70 13.14 -31.32
C PHE A 64 -2.03 13.89 -31.23
N VAL A 65 -2.09 14.95 -30.41
CA VAL A 65 -3.29 15.79 -30.26
C VAL A 65 -3.19 17.05 -31.14
N GLY A 66 -4.13 17.23 -32.08
CA GLY A 66 -4.29 18.45 -32.89
C GLY A 66 -3.21 18.70 -33.95
N TYR A 67 -3.24 19.89 -34.57
CA TYR A 67 -2.20 20.38 -35.48
C TYR A 67 -1.74 21.80 -35.08
N PRO A 68 -0.43 22.04 -34.89
CA PRO A 68 0.65 21.06 -34.88
C PRO A 68 0.46 20.03 -33.75
N THR A 69 1.03 18.83 -33.93
CA THR A 69 0.89 17.72 -32.98
C THR A 69 1.48 18.08 -31.63
N LYS A 70 0.77 17.73 -30.55
CA LYS A 70 1.20 17.93 -29.17
C LYS A 70 0.88 16.71 -28.33
N GLU A 71 1.77 16.42 -27.40
CA GLU A 71 1.51 15.48 -26.32
C GLU A 71 0.59 16.13 -25.28
N LYS A 72 -0.40 15.38 -24.82
CA LYS A 72 -1.24 15.72 -23.66
C LYS A 72 -1.29 14.55 -22.71
N TYR A 73 -1.13 14.81 -21.42
CA TYR A 73 -1.17 13.81 -20.36
C TYR A 73 -1.87 14.38 -19.12
N LEU A 74 -2.24 13.47 -18.21
CA LEU A 74 -2.83 13.81 -16.92
C LEU A 74 -1.81 13.55 -15.81
N ASN A 75 -1.75 14.47 -14.86
CA ASN A 75 -1.09 14.26 -13.59
C ASN A 75 -2.15 13.91 -12.56
N LEU A 76 -1.98 12.76 -11.91
CA LEU A 76 -2.81 12.30 -10.81
C LEU A 76 -2.02 12.39 -9.50
N SER A 77 -2.63 12.96 -8.46
CA SER A 77 -2.11 12.90 -7.09
C SER A 77 -3.22 12.56 -6.12
N TYR A 78 -2.92 11.71 -5.14
CA TYR A 78 -3.85 11.34 -4.07
C TYR A 78 -3.06 10.84 -2.86
N ASP A 79 -3.69 10.94 -1.69
CA ASP A 79 -3.19 10.37 -0.45
C ASP A 79 -3.69 8.94 -0.28
N THR A 80 -2.77 8.03 0.06
CA THR A 80 -3.08 6.67 0.51
C THR A 80 -2.56 6.47 1.92
N VAL A 81 -3.36 5.77 2.74
CA VAL A 81 -2.96 5.26 4.05
C VAL A 81 -2.60 3.79 3.91
N PHE A 82 -1.54 3.38 4.60
CA PHE A 82 -1.07 2.01 4.63
C PHE A 82 -1.14 1.49 6.06
N ASP A 83 -1.75 0.33 6.25
CA ASP A 83 -1.75 -0.39 7.52
C ASP A 83 -0.42 -1.13 7.67
N VAL A 84 0.49 -0.55 8.46
CA VAL A 84 1.81 -1.13 8.72
C VAL A 84 1.80 -1.82 10.08
N THR A 85 2.01 -3.12 10.09
CA THR A 85 2.17 -3.94 11.29
C THR A 85 3.58 -4.53 11.34
N LEU A 86 4.06 -4.88 12.55
CA LEU A 86 5.39 -5.45 12.75
C LEU A 86 5.56 -6.82 12.09
N ASP A 87 4.46 -7.54 11.82
CA ASP A 87 4.46 -8.91 11.34
C ASP A 87 4.33 -9.06 9.82
N LYS A 88 4.14 -7.97 9.07
CA LYS A 88 3.89 -8.00 7.63
C LYS A 88 4.90 -7.19 6.83
N THR A 89 5.28 -7.71 5.67
CA THR A 89 5.91 -6.93 4.61
C THR A 89 4.81 -6.36 3.72
N PHE A 90 4.86 -5.06 3.46
CA PHE A 90 4.00 -4.39 2.51
C PHE A 90 4.78 -4.07 1.24
N SER A 91 4.26 -4.47 0.09
CA SER A 91 4.88 -4.24 -1.21
C SER A 91 3.81 -3.80 -2.21
N MET A 92 3.96 -2.62 -2.79
CA MET A 92 3.01 -2.04 -3.74
C MET A 92 3.70 -1.62 -5.02
N ASP A 93 3.15 -2.08 -6.13
CA ASP A 93 3.49 -1.63 -7.47
C ASP A 93 2.30 -0.80 -7.99
N ALA A 94 2.53 0.45 -8.38
CA ALA A 94 1.45 1.29 -8.91
C ALA A 94 0.83 0.73 -10.21
N GLN A 95 1.50 -0.20 -10.90
CA GLN A 95 0.93 -0.94 -12.03
C GLN A 95 -0.24 -1.84 -11.64
N ASN A 96 -0.31 -2.24 -10.37
CA ASN A 96 -1.39 -3.03 -9.81
C ASN A 96 -2.44 -2.15 -9.11
N VAL A 97 -2.30 -0.83 -9.16
CA VAL A 97 -3.17 0.11 -8.43
C VAL A 97 -3.88 1.04 -9.40
N ILE A 98 -3.23 1.43 -10.50
CA ILE A 98 -3.75 2.44 -11.43
C ILE A 98 -3.96 1.80 -12.81
N ALA A 99 -5.21 1.79 -13.26
CA ALA A 99 -5.58 1.54 -14.65
C ALA A 99 -6.25 2.78 -15.25
N TRP A 100 -6.22 2.94 -16.57
CA TRP A 100 -6.89 4.06 -17.24
C TRP A 100 -7.23 3.77 -18.70
N GLY A 101 -8.18 4.53 -19.27
CA GLY A 101 -8.50 4.52 -20.70
C GLY A 101 -9.98 4.39 -21.04
N GLY A 102 -10.77 3.70 -20.21
CA GLY A 102 -12.21 3.43 -20.42
C GLY A 102 -12.52 1.95 -20.69
N SER A 103 -13.81 1.60 -20.79
CA SER A 103 -14.29 0.21 -20.96
C SER A 103 -13.83 -0.47 -22.25
N ASP A 104 -13.56 0.32 -23.29
CA ASP A 104 -13.22 -0.18 -24.63
C ASP A 104 -11.72 -0.01 -24.94
N VAL A 105 -10.90 0.27 -23.91
CA VAL A 105 -9.47 0.56 -24.07
C VAL A 105 -8.63 -0.50 -23.36
N ALA A 106 -7.88 -1.25 -24.16
CA ALA A 106 -6.89 -2.21 -23.68
C ALA A 106 -5.47 -1.79 -24.11
N SER A 107 -4.48 -2.26 -23.35
CA SER A 107 -3.07 -2.15 -23.70
C SER A 107 -2.72 -3.11 -24.82
N ALA A 108 -2.10 -2.58 -25.88
CA ALA A 108 -1.54 -3.39 -26.96
C ALA A 108 -0.24 -4.11 -26.58
N VAL A 109 0.35 -3.77 -25.43
CA VAL A 109 1.64 -4.29 -24.96
C VAL A 109 1.56 -4.82 -23.54
N SER A 110 2.46 -5.74 -23.20
CA SER A 110 2.52 -6.34 -21.87
C SER A 110 3.39 -5.59 -20.87
N TYR A 111 4.21 -4.64 -21.32
CA TYR A 111 5.03 -3.82 -20.43
C TYR A 111 4.23 -2.58 -20.05
N ASN A 112 4.26 -2.17 -18.77
CA ASN A 112 3.48 -1.05 -18.22
C ASN A 112 1.96 -1.22 -18.38
N SER A 113 1.44 -2.44 -18.20
CA SER A 113 0.02 -2.76 -18.25
C SER A 113 -0.51 -3.19 -16.89
N PHE A 114 -1.75 -2.83 -16.59
CA PHE A 114 -2.49 -3.33 -15.42
C PHE A 114 -3.12 -4.67 -15.81
N ASN A 115 -2.90 -5.71 -15.01
CA ASN A 115 -3.46 -7.03 -15.27
C ASN A 115 -4.82 -7.16 -14.57
N ASP A 116 -5.90 -7.26 -15.33
CA ASP A 116 -7.27 -7.20 -14.82
C ASP A 116 -7.84 -8.58 -14.43
N THR A 117 -6.96 -9.56 -14.18
CA THR A 117 -7.33 -10.96 -13.94
C THR A 117 -8.24 -11.10 -12.70
N GLY A 118 -9.49 -11.46 -12.92
CA GLY A 118 -10.52 -11.67 -11.89
C GLY A 118 -11.09 -10.38 -11.27
N LEU A 119 -10.71 -9.21 -11.80
CA LEU A 119 -11.11 -7.91 -11.25
C LEU A 119 -12.22 -7.25 -12.09
N ASP A 120 -12.08 -7.20 -13.43
CA ASP A 120 -12.99 -6.47 -14.34
C ASP A 120 -13.18 -5.02 -13.88
N VAL A 121 -12.08 -4.30 -13.63
CA VAL A 121 -12.12 -2.95 -13.03
C VAL A 121 -12.79 -1.92 -13.94
N ASN A 122 -12.81 -2.16 -15.26
CA ASN A 122 -13.46 -1.29 -16.25
C ASN A 122 -14.91 -1.69 -16.56
N GLN A 123 -15.42 -2.77 -15.95
CA GLN A 123 -16.79 -3.29 -16.09
C GLN A 123 -17.22 -3.56 -17.53
N ASN A 124 -16.31 -4.05 -18.37
CA ASN A 124 -16.65 -4.45 -19.74
C ASN A 124 -17.01 -5.93 -19.84
N GLY A 125 -16.91 -6.69 -18.73
CA GLY A 125 -17.20 -8.12 -18.67
C GLY A 125 -16.06 -9.02 -19.11
N ILE A 126 -14.85 -8.48 -19.27
CA ILE A 126 -13.62 -9.21 -19.58
C ILE A 126 -12.74 -9.19 -18.33
N ASP A 127 -12.62 -10.33 -17.67
CA ASP A 127 -11.90 -10.48 -16.41
C ASP A 127 -10.49 -11.07 -16.58
N ASP A 128 -9.90 -10.99 -17.77
CA ASP A 128 -8.51 -11.39 -18.04
C ASP A 128 -7.93 -10.59 -19.21
N GLU A 129 -7.90 -9.26 -19.04
CA GLU A 129 -7.30 -8.36 -20.01
C GLU A 129 -6.17 -7.49 -19.44
N LYS A 130 -5.50 -6.77 -20.34
CA LYS A 130 -4.45 -5.82 -19.99
C LYS A 130 -4.94 -4.43 -20.25
N LEU A 131 -5.06 -3.63 -19.19
CA LEU A 131 -5.43 -2.22 -19.29
C LEU A 131 -4.19 -1.34 -19.35
N LEU A 132 -4.37 -0.08 -19.78
CA LEU A 132 -3.29 0.90 -19.70
C LEU A 132 -2.95 1.17 -18.24
N SER A 133 -1.67 1.30 -17.93
CA SER A 133 -1.20 1.61 -16.58
C SER A 133 -0.09 2.65 -16.61
N VAL A 134 0.58 2.82 -15.47
CA VAL A 134 1.68 3.76 -15.27
C VAL A 134 3.00 3.00 -15.19
N GLN A 135 4.09 3.69 -15.51
CA GLN A 135 5.42 3.15 -15.22
C GLN A 135 5.79 3.52 -13.79
N THR A 136 6.28 2.56 -13.01
CA THR A 136 6.58 2.78 -11.59
C THR A 136 7.75 1.93 -11.12
N SER A 137 8.21 2.24 -9.90
CA SER A 137 9.06 1.37 -9.11
C SER A 137 8.27 0.81 -7.94
N LEU A 138 8.70 -0.34 -7.45
CA LEU A 138 8.08 -1.00 -6.31
C LEU A 138 8.31 -0.19 -5.02
N LEU A 139 7.24 0.16 -4.31
CA LEU A 139 7.29 0.65 -2.95
C LEU A 139 7.30 -0.56 -2.00
N ASN A 140 8.30 -0.67 -1.13
CA ASN A 140 8.43 -1.79 -0.22
C ASN A 140 8.67 -1.31 1.21
N VAL A 141 7.91 -1.83 2.16
CA VAL A 141 8.06 -1.68 3.60
C VAL A 141 8.23 -3.08 4.17
N SER A 142 9.44 -3.39 4.64
CA SER A 142 9.73 -4.72 5.18
C SER A 142 9.14 -4.89 6.57
N LYS A 143 8.69 -6.12 6.86
CA LYS A 143 8.40 -6.61 8.21
C LYS A 143 9.52 -6.18 9.18
N GLN A 144 9.13 -5.77 10.39
CA GLN A 144 10.09 -5.53 11.47
C GLN A 144 9.96 -6.60 12.54
N ASP A 145 10.89 -7.55 12.55
CA ASP A 145 11.05 -8.50 13.65
C ASP A 145 11.65 -7.77 14.86
N THR A 146 10.84 -7.08 15.66
CA THR A 146 11.38 -6.33 16.82
C THR A 146 11.43 -7.17 18.10
N VAL A 147 12.64 -7.18 18.67
CA VAL A 147 13.07 -7.40 20.06
C VAL A 147 12.01 -7.84 21.07
N VAL A 148 12.23 -8.99 21.70
CA VAL A 148 11.51 -9.42 22.91
C VAL A 148 12.26 -8.92 24.14
N VAL A 149 11.58 -8.16 25.01
CA VAL A 149 12.11 -7.75 26.32
C VAL A 149 11.44 -8.60 27.40
N GLN A 150 12.25 -9.34 28.15
CA GLN A 150 11.82 -10.13 29.30
C GLN A 150 12.43 -9.52 30.56
N THR A 151 11.60 -9.24 31.56
CA THR A 151 12.04 -8.73 32.85
C THR A 151 11.81 -9.78 33.92
N PHE A 152 12.86 -10.11 34.66
CA PHE A 152 12.83 -11.05 35.77
C PHE A 152 13.18 -10.32 37.06
N LEU A 153 12.49 -10.66 38.14
CA LEU A 153 12.85 -10.25 39.49
C LEU A 153 13.13 -11.54 40.27
N SER A 154 14.37 -11.68 40.77
CA SER A 154 14.84 -12.85 41.52
C SER A 154 15.21 -12.43 42.93
N LEU A 155 14.92 -13.24 43.94
CA LEU A 155 15.43 -13.00 45.30
C LEU A 155 16.90 -13.39 45.38
N ALA A 156 17.67 -12.76 46.29
CA ALA A 156 19.06 -13.13 46.52
C ALA A 156 19.18 -14.63 46.88
N GLY A 157 19.83 -15.41 46.00
CA GLY A 157 19.99 -16.86 46.14
C GLY A 157 19.02 -17.73 45.33
N GLU A 158 18.06 -17.15 44.60
CA GLU A 158 17.28 -17.88 43.59
C GLU A 158 18.12 -18.14 42.33
N GLY A 159 17.97 -19.33 41.74
CA GLY A 159 18.59 -19.65 40.45
C GLY A 159 18.02 -18.83 39.30
N ALA A 160 18.65 -18.90 38.12
CA ALA A 160 18.14 -18.26 36.91
C ALA A 160 16.69 -18.67 36.64
N LYS A 161 15.82 -17.70 36.34
CA LYS A 161 14.42 -17.93 35.96
C LYS A 161 14.39 -18.34 34.48
N ASP A 162 13.52 -19.30 34.15
CA ASP A 162 13.27 -19.69 32.76
C ASP A 162 12.54 -18.57 32.01
N ALA A 163 12.66 -18.58 30.68
CA ALA A 163 11.99 -17.63 29.80
C ALA A 163 10.47 -17.71 29.96
N TYR A 164 9.80 -16.56 29.88
CA TYR A 164 8.33 -16.50 29.89
C TYR A 164 7.73 -17.34 28.75
N VAL A 165 6.75 -18.17 29.09
CA VAL A 165 5.92 -18.94 28.14
C VAL A 165 4.50 -18.40 28.16
N GLU A 166 3.99 -17.99 27.01
CA GLU A 166 2.63 -17.46 26.86
C GLU A 166 1.60 -18.49 27.36
N GLY A 167 0.73 -18.06 28.29
CA GLY A 167 -0.28 -18.92 28.92
C GLY A 167 0.12 -19.58 30.24
N GLU A 168 1.34 -19.35 30.75
CA GLU A 168 1.67 -19.74 32.12
C GLU A 168 1.16 -18.71 33.15
N ASP A 169 0.36 -19.18 34.11
CA ASP A 169 -0.04 -18.43 35.31
C ASP A 169 1.10 -18.43 36.35
N SER A 170 2.23 -17.81 36.00
CA SER A 170 3.32 -17.60 36.96
C SER A 170 2.84 -16.59 38.01
N THR A 171 2.64 -17.07 39.22
CA THR A 171 1.99 -16.34 40.32
C THR A 171 2.81 -15.11 40.71
N VAL A 172 2.21 -13.91 40.65
CA VAL A 172 2.81 -12.69 41.18
C VAL A 172 3.01 -12.87 42.69
N SER A 173 4.24 -13.13 43.09
CA SER A 173 4.61 -13.26 44.49
C SER A 173 4.64 -11.87 45.12
N TYR A 174 3.81 -11.65 46.14
CA TYR A 174 3.79 -10.40 46.90
C TYR A 174 5.07 -10.31 47.74
N PHE A 175 5.92 -9.33 47.43
CA PHE A 175 7.20 -9.13 48.12
C PHE A 175 7.03 -8.45 49.47
N THR A 176 7.70 -8.99 50.49
CA THR A 176 7.84 -8.37 51.81
C THR A 176 8.92 -7.28 51.73
N PRO A 177 8.64 -6.03 52.14
CA PRO A 177 9.63 -4.96 52.18
C PRO A 177 10.85 -5.36 53.01
N GLY A 178 12.06 -5.15 52.47
CA GLY A 178 13.33 -5.43 53.16
C GLY A 178 14.10 -6.67 52.69
N THR A 179 13.67 -7.33 51.61
CA THR A 179 14.41 -8.45 51.00
C THR A 179 15.29 -7.94 49.85
N ASP A 180 16.56 -8.33 49.82
CA ASP A 180 17.45 -8.07 48.68
C ASP A 180 16.96 -8.85 47.45
N ALA A 181 16.68 -8.13 46.36
CA ALA A 181 16.21 -8.70 45.10
C ALA A 181 17.10 -8.22 43.94
N ASP A 182 17.43 -9.16 43.06
CA ASP A 182 18.15 -8.92 41.82
C ASP A 182 17.13 -8.71 40.68
N TYR A 183 17.21 -7.56 40.02
CA TYR A 183 16.41 -7.25 38.84
C TYR A 183 17.22 -7.53 37.57
N THR A 184 16.73 -8.45 36.74
CA THR A 184 17.38 -8.83 35.49
C THR A 184 16.48 -8.47 34.31
N VAL A 185 17.03 -7.72 33.35
CA VAL A 185 16.38 -7.46 32.06
C VAL A 185 17.11 -8.27 31.00
N GLN A 186 16.41 -9.20 30.37
CA GLN A 186 16.91 -9.93 29.21
C GLN A 186 16.27 -9.36 27.95
N VAL A 187 17.12 -8.99 27.00
CA VAL A 187 16.71 -8.43 25.73
C VAL A 187 17.17 -9.37 24.63
N THR A 188 16.23 -9.93 23.88
CA THR A 188 16.52 -10.88 22.80
C THR A 188 16.12 -10.26 21.47
N ASN A 189 17.10 -10.04 20.59
CA ASN A 189 16.83 -9.71 19.20
C ASN A 189 16.46 -10.98 18.44
N THR A 190 15.22 -11.08 17.97
CA THR A 190 14.71 -12.21 17.19
C THR A 190 14.77 -11.96 15.67
N ALA A 191 15.30 -10.82 15.23
CA ALA A 191 15.45 -10.50 13.82
C ALA A 191 16.52 -11.36 13.13
N SER A 192 16.32 -11.59 11.84
CA SER A 192 17.31 -12.21 10.95
C SER A 192 18.53 -11.31 10.67
N SER A 193 18.51 -10.07 11.13
CA SER A 193 19.59 -9.09 11.00
C SER A 193 19.97 -8.45 12.34
N ALA A 194 21.23 -8.05 12.48
CA ALA A 194 21.72 -7.40 13.69
C ALA A 194 21.08 -6.01 13.85
N ALA A 195 20.59 -5.69 15.04
CA ALA A 195 20.21 -4.32 15.37
C ALA A 195 21.47 -3.45 15.37
N ASN A 196 21.48 -2.37 14.57
CA ASN A 196 22.64 -1.50 14.44
C ASN A 196 22.92 -0.66 15.70
N THR A 197 21.90 -0.42 16.53
CA THR A 197 22.01 0.31 17.80
C THR A 197 20.95 -0.20 18.79
N PHE A 198 21.33 -0.40 20.05
CA PHE A 198 20.40 -0.62 21.16
C PHE A 198 20.59 0.51 22.17
N GLU A 199 19.60 1.38 22.29
CA GLU A 199 19.58 2.48 23.27
C GLU A 199 18.48 2.20 24.29
N LEU A 200 18.87 1.98 25.54
CA LEU A 200 17.96 1.89 26.68
C LEU A 200 17.90 3.28 27.32
N TYR A 201 16.76 3.96 27.22
CA TYR A 201 16.50 5.23 27.92
C TYR A 201 15.77 4.99 29.24
#